data_AF-A0A174TRC4-F1
#
_entry.id   AF-A0A174TRC4-F1
#
_cell.length_a   1.000
_cell.length_b   1.000
_cell.length_c   1.000
_cell.angle_alpha   90.00
_cell.angle_beta   90.00
_cell.angle_gamma   90.00
#
_symmetry.space_group_name_H-M   'P 1'
#
loop_
_entity.id
_entity.type
_entity.pdbx_description
1 polymer ?
#
loop_
_entity_poly.entity_id
_entity_poly.type
_entity_poly.pdbx_seq_one_letter_code
_entity_poly.pdbx_strand_id
1 'polypeptide(L)' 'MTKEIEIQGCITIPKDVSMDEVIDKFIAFIEKNEWSFGGGYRTIIDGYYMNADGTKGKCVLDE' A
#
# COMPACT_ATOMS: atom_id res chain seq x y z
N MET A 1 9.75 25.14 1.26
CA MET A 1 10.45 24.02 1.94
C MET A 1 9.40 22.94 2.15
N THR A 2 9.58 21.76 1.55
CA THR A 2 8.64 20.63 1.66
C THR A 2 9.08 19.71 2.80
N LYS A 3 8.10 19.11 3.50
CA LYS A 3 8.34 18.12 4.56
C LYS A 3 7.75 16.79 4.09
N GLU A 4 8.53 15.73 4.22
CA GLU A 4 8.10 14.36 3.93
C GLU A 4 7.99 13.55 5.22
N ILE A 5 7.07 12.59 5.24
CA ILE A 5 6.90 11.62 6.33
C ILE A 5 6.80 10.22 5.72
N GLU A 6 7.47 9.24 6.31
CA GLU A 6 7.28 7.83 5.98
C GLU A 6 6.20 7.25 6.88
N ILE A 7 5.21 6.56 6.28
CA ILE A 7 4.17 5.84 7.01
C ILE A 7 4.32 4.36 6.70
N GLN A 8 4.76 3.58 7.69
CA GLN A 8 4.89 2.13 7.57
C GLN A 8 3.65 1.46 8.17
N GLY A 9 2.96 0.64 7.38
CA GLY A 9 1.77 -0.06 7.83
C GLY A 9 1.04 -0.80 6.71
N CYS A 10 0.04 -1.59 7.09
CA CYS A 10 -0.83 -2.32 6.16
C CYS A 10 -2.26 -1.79 6.27
N ILE A 11 -2.96 -1.70 5.13
CA ILE A 11 -4.40 -1.45 5.10
C ILE A 11 -5.11 -2.81 5.04
N THR A 12 -5.96 -3.11 6.02
CA THR A 12 -6.83 -4.29 5.97
C THR A 12 -8.16 -3.92 5.34
N ILE A 13 -8.57 -4.65 4.30
CA ILE A 13 -9.75 -4.35 3.49
C ILE A 13 -10.67 -5.59 3.39
N PRO A 14 -11.98 -5.41 3.15
CA PRO A 14 -12.87 -6.52 2.83
C PRO A 14 -12.42 -7.30 1.58
N LYS A 15 -12.72 -8.60 1.51
CA LYS A 15 -12.24 -9.50 0.44
C LYS A 15 -12.79 -9.16 -0.95
N ASP A 16 -13.93 -8.51 -0.99
CA ASP A 16 -14.66 -8.11 -2.19
C ASP A 16 -14.21 -6.73 -2.74
N VAL A 17 -13.41 -5.99 -1.98
CA VAL A 17 -12.84 -4.71 -2.42
C VAL A 17 -11.57 -4.96 -3.23
N SER A 18 -11.50 -4.40 -4.43
CA SER A 18 -10.32 -4.50 -5.29
C SER A 18 -9.19 -3.59 -4.79
N MET A 19 -7.94 -3.95 -5.12
CA MET A 19 -6.79 -3.09 -4.81
C MET A 19 -6.90 -1.73 -5.49
N ASP A 20 -7.38 -1.67 -6.74
CA ASP A 20 -7.56 -0.41 -7.47
C ASP A 20 -8.50 0.55 -6.73
N GLU A 21 -9.63 0.04 -6.20
CA GLU A 21 -10.57 0.86 -5.43
C GLU A 21 -9.92 1.44 -4.16
N VAL A 22 -9.05 0.68 -3.50
CA VAL A 22 -8.33 1.14 -2.30
C VAL A 22 -7.33 2.24 -2.66
N ILE A 23 -6.57 2.03 -3.74
CA ILE A 23 -5.55 2.98 -4.18
C ILE A 23 -6.19 4.28 -4.67
N ASP A 24 -7.29 4.20 -5.41
CA ASP A 24 -8.06 5.38 -5.84
C ASP A 24 -8.56 6.18 -4.64
N LYS A 25 -9.15 5.51 -3.63
CA LYS A 25 -9.62 6.19 -2.40
C LYS A 25 -8.47 6.79 -1.61
N PHE A 26 -7.33 6.10 -1.52
CA PHE A 26 -6.15 6.58 -0.81
C PHE A 26 -5.55 7.81 -1.50
N ILE A 27 -5.34 7.75 -2.82
CA ILE A 27 -4.82 8.88 -3.60
C ILE A 27 -5.78 10.08 -3.51
N ALA A 28 -7.09 9.86 -3.66
CA ALA A 28 -8.07 10.92 -3.52
C ALA A 28 -8.03 11.60 -2.14
N PHE A 29 -7.77 10.85 -1.06
CA PHE A 29 -7.58 11.43 0.27
C PHE A 29 -6.32 12.30 0.35
N ILE A 30 -5.20 11.84 -0.23
CA ILE A 30 -3.93 12.60 -0.24
C ILE A 30 -4.11 13.90 -1.05
N GLU A 31 -4.65 13.81 -2.27
CA GLU A 31 -4.81 14.96 -3.18
C GLU A 31 -5.80 16.00 -2.62
N LYS A 32 -6.85 15.56 -1.93
CA LYS A 32 -7.80 16.46 -1.26
C LYS A 32 -7.14 17.39 -0.23
N ASN A 33 -5.98 17.00 0.31
CA ASN A 33 -5.22 17.80 1.26
C ASN A 33 -4.06 18.57 0.61
N GLU A 34 -4.00 18.65 -0.73
CA GLU A 34 -2.91 19.26 -1.50
C GLU A 34 -1.54 18.62 -1.23
N TRP A 35 -1.56 17.32 -0.90
CA TRP A 35 -0.36 16.52 -0.69
C TRP A 35 -0.02 15.70 -1.94
N SER A 36 1.20 15.16 -1.98
CA SER A 36 1.63 14.21 -2.99
C SER A 36 2.00 12.87 -2.33
N PHE A 37 1.65 11.78 -3.00
CA PHE A 37 2.11 10.44 -2.61
C PHE A 37 3.15 9.96 -3.61
N GLY A 38 4.40 9.84 -3.17
CA GLY A 38 5.49 9.28 -3.97
C GLY A 38 5.71 7.81 -3.61
N GLY A 39 5.34 6.89 -4.50
CA GLY A 39 5.58 5.46 -4.27
C GLY A 39 4.66 4.54 -5.06
N GLY A 40 4.64 3.28 -4.64
CA GLY A 40 3.75 2.24 -5.14
C GLY A 40 3.26 1.36 -4.00
N TYR A 41 2.39 0.40 -4.32
CA TYR A 41 1.85 -0.54 -3.35
C TYR A 41 2.35 -1.96 -3.63
N ARG A 42 2.28 -2.83 -2.62
CA ARG A 42 2.60 -4.26 -2.73
C ARG A 42 1.48 -5.07 -2.12
N THR A 43 1.18 -6.21 -2.73
CA THR A 43 0.22 -7.17 -2.18
C THR A 43 0.87 -8.00 -1.09
N ILE A 44 0.17 -8.18 0.03
CA ILE A 44 0.60 -9.04 1.13
C ILE A 44 -0.45 -10.14 1.33
N ILE A 45 -0.03 -11.40 1.35
CA ILE A 45 -0.90 -12.54 1.64
C ILE A 45 -0.25 -13.39 2.73
N ASP A 46 -1.00 -13.67 3.79
CA ASP A 46 -0.53 -14.40 4.98
C ASP A 46 0.78 -13.86 5.58
N GLY A 47 0.99 -12.54 5.52
CA GLY A 47 2.20 -11.90 6.05
C GLY A 47 3.42 -11.94 5.12
N TYR A 48 3.27 -12.31 3.86
CA TYR A 48 4.35 -12.31 2.86
C TYR A 48 4.08 -11.31 1.75
N TYR A 49 5.11 -10.58 1.33
CA TYR A 49 5.03 -9.80 0.10
C TYR A 49 4.85 -10.73 -1.10
N MET A 50 3.96 -10.41 -2.02
CA MET A 50 3.74 -11.19 -3.24
C MET A 50 4.60 -10.65 -4.37
N ASN A 51 5.28 -11.57 -5.06
CA ASN A 51 6.02 -11.27 -6.29
C ASN A 51 5.07 -11.15 -7.49
N ALA A 52 5.55 -10.55 -8.58
CA ALA A 52 4.78 -10.38 -9.81
C ALA A 52 4.35 -11.71 -10.46
N ASP A 53 5.09 -12.79 -10.21
CA ASP A 53 4.78 -14.16 -10.67
C ASP A 53 3.78 -14.90 -9.75
N GLY A 54 3.30 -14.26 -8.70
CA GLY A 54 2.36 -14.82 -7.73
C GLY A 54 3.02 -15.66 -6.62
N THR A 55 4.34 -15.79 -6.58
CA THR A 55 5.04 -16.48 -5.49
C THR A 55 5.16 -15.62 -4.24
N LYS A 56 5.29 -16.27 -3.08
CA LYS A 56 5.57 -15.59 -1.80
C LYS A 56 7.04 -15.14 -1.77
N GLY A 57 7.25 -13.85 -1.54
CA GLY A 57 8.55 -13.23 -1.29
C GLY A 57 8.93 -13.25 0.20
N LYS A 58 9.59 -12.19 0.67
CA LYS A 58 10.04 -12.05 2.06
C LYS A 58 8.83 -11.93 3.01
N CYS A 59 8.95 -12.46 4.24
CA CYS A 59 7.97 -12.18 5.28
C CYS A 59 8.02 -10.69 5.64
N VAL A 60 6.87 -10.08 5.89
CA VAL A 60 6.75 -8.67 6.29
C VAL A 60 7.37 -8.43 7.67
N LEU A 61 7.45 -9.48 8.50
CA LEU A 61 8.03 -9.44 9.85
C LEU A 61 9.53 -9.76 9.88
N ASP A 62 10.12 -10.15 8.74
CA ASP A 62 11.56 -10.38 8.63
C ASP A 62 12.26 -9.02 8.41
N GLU A 63 12.23 -8.15 9.42
CA GLU A 63 13.13 -7.00 9.51
C GLU A 63 14.56 -7.45 9.85
#